data_AF-A0A7W1C9V9-F1
#
_entry.id   AF-A0A7W1C9V9-F1
#
_cell.length_a   1.000
_cell.length_b   1.000
_cell.length_c   1.000
_cell.angle_alpha   90.00
_cell.angle_beta   90.00
_cell.angle_gamma   90.00
#
_symmetry.space_group_name_H-M   'P 1'
#
loop_
_entity.id
_entity.type
_entity.pdbx_description
1 polymer ?
#
loop_
_entity_poly.entity_id
_entity_poly.type
_entity_poly.pdbx_seq_one_letter_code
_entity_poly.pdbx_strand_id
1 'polypeptide(L)'
;LARSDAGWRVAAASVAPTVRRCVAVEALLDAGARIDAPEDLLSALRADVSPIDDIRSTAEYRERVLARVLWHAIRDTGADGDGGASPR
;
A
#
# COMPACT_ATOMS: atom_id res chain seq x y z
N LEU A 1 3.96 -5.38 -1.17
CA LEU A 1 3.82 -4.60 -2.42
C LEU A 1 4.72 -5.26 -3.45
N ALA A 2 4.25 -5.46 -4.67
CA ALA A 2 5.07 -5.92 -5.79
C ALA A 2 4.61 -5.25 -7.09
N ARG A 3 5.55 -5.07 -8.02
CA ARG A 3 5.29 -4.56 -9.37
C ARG A 3 5.79 -5.57 -10.40
N SER A 4 4.99 -5.78 -11.44
CA SER A 4 5.35 -6.60 -12.60
C SER A 4 4.73 -5.98 -13.86
N ASP A 5 4.96 -6.59 -15.03
CA ASP A 5 4.27 -6.21 -16.27
C ASP A 5 2.74 -6.35 -16.18
N ALA A 6 2.24 -7.21 -15.26
CA ALA A 6 0.82 -7.40 -15.00
C ALA A 6 0.22 -6.39 -13.99
N GLY A 7 0.97 -5.33 -13.68
CA GLY A 7 0.57 -4.24 -12.77
C GLY A 7 1.04 -4.43 -11.32
N TRP A 8 0.47 -3.59 -10.45
CA TRP A 8 0.76 -3.57 -9.01
C TRP A 8 -0.04 -4.62 -8.23
N ARG A 9 0.58 -5.18 -7.19
CA ARG A 9 -0.08 -6.06 -6.21
C ARG A 9 0.18 -5.58 -4.79
N VAL A 10 -0.88 -5.31 -4.05
CA VAL A 10 -0.82 -4.74 -2.70
C VAL A 10 -1.67 -5.56 -1.76
N ALA A 11 -1.07 -6.02 -0.67
CA ALA A 11 -1.77 -6.67 0.43
C ALA A 11 -1.33 -6.06 1.75
N ALA A 12 -2.29 -5.87 2.65
CA ALA A 12 -2.06 -5.34 3.98
C ALA A 12 -2.49 -6.36 5.05
N ALA A 13 -1.66 -6.50 6.08
CA ALA A 13 -1.90 -7.32 7.25
C ALA A 13 -1.91 -6.43 8.50
N SER A 14 -2.48 -6.93 9.60
CA SER A 14 -2.53 -6.21 10.90
C SER A 14 -3.33 -4.90 10.89
N VAL A 15 -4.10 -4.64 9.84
CA VAL A 15 -4.93 -3.43 9.64
C VAL A 15 -6.39 -3.77 9.34
N ALA A 16 -6.77 -5.04 9.48
CA ALA A 16 -8.10 -5.60 9.31
C ALA A 16 -8.17 -6.95 10.05
N PRO A 17 -9.37 -7.54 10.25
CA PRO A 17 -9.51 -8.85 10.90
C PRO A 17 -8.78 -10.00 10.16
N THR A 18 -8.53 -9.84 8.87
CA THR A 18 -7.81 -10.78 8.00
C THR A 18 -6.85 -10.01 7.08
N VAL A 19 -5.92 -10.71 6.42
CA VAL A 19 -5.10 -10.12 5.36
C VAL A 19 -6.03 -9.67 4.23
N ARG A 20 -5.86 -8.43 3.77
CA ARG A 20 -6.69 -7.84 2.71
C ARG A 20 -5.82 -7.44 1.53
N ARG A 21 -6.30 -7.74 0.32
CA ARG A 21 -5.76 -7.15 -0.91
C ARG A 21 -6.32 -5.74 -1.06
N CYS A 22 -5.46 -4.79 -1.42
CA CYS A 22 -5.81 -3.37 -1.56
C CYS A 22 -6.02 -3.01 -3.03
N VAL A 23 -7.21 -3.29 -3.55
CA VAL A 23 -7.51 -3.17 -4.99
C VAL A 23 -7.66 -1.71 -5.41
N ALA A 24 -8.21 -0.84 -4.55
CA ALA A 24 -8.29 0.59 -4.84
C ALA A 24 -6.89 1.22 -4.90
N VAL A 25 -5.98 0.79 -4.02
CA VAL A 25 -4.57 1.19 -4.08
C VAL A 25 -3.90 0.69 -5.35
N GLU A 26 -4.10 -0.58 -5.73
CA GLU A 26 -3.55 -1.12 -6.98
C GLU A 26 -4.00 -0.29 -8.19
N ALA A 27 -5.29 0.01 -8.29
CA ALA A 27 -5.84 0.82 -9.38
C ALA A 27 -5.24 2.23 -9.43
N LEU A 28 -5.03 2.86 -8.26
CA LEU A 28 -4.37 4.16 -8.16
C LEU A 28 -2.94 4.13 -8.72
N LEU A 29 -2.18 3.08 -8.39
CA LEU A 29 -0.79 2.91 -8.83
C LEU A 29 -0.68 2.51 -10.30
N ASP A 30 -1.57 1.63 -10.78
CA ASP A 30 -1.64 1.22 -12.18
C ASP A 30 -2.03 2.39 -13.10
N ALA A 31 -2.83 3.34 -12.59
CA ALA A 31 -3.16 4.59 -13.29
C ALA A 31 -1.99 5.58 -13.37
N GLY A 32 -0.85 5.30 -12.71
CA GLY A 32 0.30 6.19 -12.68
C GLY A 32 0.04 7.48 -11.90
N ALA A 33 -0.87 7.44 -10.91
CA ALA A 33 -1.17 8.60 -10.09
C ALA A 33 0.09 9.12 -9.39
N ARG A 34 0.24 10.44 -9.35
CA ARG A 34 1.33 11.08 -8.62
C ARG A 34 1.04 10.99 -7.12
N ILE A 35 1.99 10.41 -6.38
CA ILE A 35 1.93 10.26 -4.92
C ILE A 35 3.13 11.03 -4.35
N ASP A 36 2.87 12.24 -3.86
CA ASP A 36 3.89 13.12 -3.30
C ASP A 36 4.05 12.91 -1.79
N ALA A 37 2.98 12.51 -1.11
CA ALA A 37 2.97 12.29 0.34
C ALA A 37 2.16 11.03 0.74
N PRO A 38 2.38 10.46 1.94
CA PRO A 38 1.58 9.34 2.44
C PRO A 38 0.08 9.60 2.43
N GLU A 39 -0.33 10.84 2.67
CA GLU A 39 -1.73 11.26 2.76
C GLU A 39 -2.51 11.02 1.45
N ASP A 40 -1.82 11.02 0.31
CA ASP A 40 -2.42 10.78 -1.01
C ASP A 40 -2.98 9.34 -1.15
N LEU A 41 -2.51 8.41 -0.31
CA LEU A 41 -2.92 7.01 -0.30
C LEU A 41 -4.16 6.75 0.57
N LEU A 42 -4.51 7.67 1.49
CA LEU A 42 -5.50 7.41 2.54
C LEU A 42 -6.89 7.13 1.98
N SER A 43 -7.31 7.85 0.94
CA SER A 43 -8.62 7.66 0.31
C SER A 43 -8.77 6.23 -0.25
N ALA A 44 -7.77 5.76 -0.98
CA ALA A 44 -7.76 4.40 -1.53
C ALA A 44 -7.68 3.33 -0.42
N LEU A 45 -6.84 3.56 0.60
CA LEU A 45 -6.71 2.63 1.73
C LEU A 45 -8.02 2.47 2.50
N ARG A 46 -8.76 3.55 2.75
CA ARG A 46 -10.06 3.50 3.43
C ARG A 46 -11.13 2.73 2.63
N ALA A 47 -10.99 2.63 1.32
CA ALA A 47 -11.86 1.79 0.50
C ALA A 47 -11.53 0.30 0.62
N ASP A 48 -10.27 -0.04 0.94
CA ASP A 48 -9.76 -1.41 0.94
C ASP A 48 -9.73 -2.06 2.34
N VAL A 49 -9.49 -1.26 3.39
CA VAL A 49 -9.31 -1.73 4.76
C VAL A 49 -10.20 -0.97 5.75
N SER A 50 -10.56 -1.63 6.84
CA SER A 50 -11.28 -1.04 7.98
C SER A 50 -10.52 -1.38 9.27
N PRO A 51 -9.55 -0.54 9.67
CA PRO A 51 -8.74 -0.78 10.85
C PRO A 51 -9.58 -0.73 12.14
N ILE A 52 -9.12 -1.47 13.15
CA ILE A 52 -9.75 -1.51 14.48
C ILE A 52 -8.82 -0.90 15.53
N ASP A 53 -9.42 -0.45 16.62
CA ASP A 53 -8.71 -0.16 17.86
C ASP A 53 -8.46 -1.46 18.64
N ASP A 54 -7.25 -1.64 19.17
CA ASP A 54 -6.93 -2.70 20.14
C ASP A 54 -5.85 -2.21 21.13
N ILE A 55 -5.41 -3.10 22.04
CA ILE A 55 -4.36 -2.79 23.03
C ILE A 55 -3.00 -2.39 22.41
N ARG A 56 -2.75 -2.75 21.14
CA ARG A 56 -1.51 -2.46 20.44
C ARG A 56 -1.55 -1.09 19.79
N SER A 57 -2.71 -0.65 19.28
CA SER A 57 -2.87 0.66 18.64
C SER A 57 -4.30 1.04 18.24
N THR A 58 -4.48 2.28 17.78
CA THR A 58 -5.74 2.80 17.24
C THR A 58 -5.90 2.54 15.74
N ALA A 59 -7.14 2.54 15.28
CA ALA A 59 -7.52 2.46 13.87
C ALA A 59 -6.88 3.58 13.05
N GLU A 60 -6.95 4.82 13.56
CA GLU A 60 -6.34 6.00 12.92
C GLU A 60 -4.83 5.86 12.78
N TYR A 61 -4.15 5.40 13.84
CA TYR A 61 -2.70 5.20 13.80
C TYR A 61 -2.31 4.12 12.79
N ARG A 62 -3.03 3.00 12.76
CA ARG A 62 -2.82 1.91 11.80
C ARG A 62 -2.94 2.40 10.36
N GLU A 63 -3.96 3.21 10.08
CA GLU A 63 -4.18 3.79 8.75
C GLU A 63 -3.00 4.69 8.34
N ARG A 64 -2.60 5.61 9.22
CA ARG A 64 -1.48 6.53 8.96
C ARG A 64 -0.16 5.81 8.78
N VAL A 65 0.12 4.79 9.59
CA VAL A 65 1.34 3.99 9.46
C VAL A 65 1.33 3.18 8.17
N LEU A 66 0.20 2.57 7.81
CA LEU A 66 0.08 1.82 6.56
C LEU A 66 0.35 2.71 5.35
N ALA A 67 -0.25 3.91 5.32
CA ALA A 67 -0.02 4.89 4.25
C ALA A 67 1.46 5.27 4.14
N ARG A 68 2.13 5.52 5.27
CA ARG A 68 3.56 5.87 5.30
C ARG A 68 4.45 4.72 4.86
N VAL A 69 4.22 3.50 5.35
CA VAL A 69 4.99 2.30 4.96
C VAL A 69 4.84 2.06 3.46
N LEU A 70 3.62 2.16 2.94
CA LEU A 70 3.35 1.99 1.52
C LEU A 70 4.03 3.09 0.67
N TRP A 71 3.97 4.35 1.10
CA TRP A 71 4.63 5.47 0.45
C TRP A 71 6.14 5.25 0.30
N HIS A 72 6.81 4.81 1.36
CA HIS A 72 8.24 4.47 1.29
C HIS A 72 8.48 3.28 0.35
N ALA A 73 7.71 2.20 0.48
CA ALA A 73 7.87 1.01 -0.35
C ALA A 73 7.70 1.29 -1.86
N ILE A 74 6.77 2.16 -2.25
CA ILE A 74 6.58 2.58 -3.65
C ILE A 74 7.83 3.30 -4.18
N ARG A 75 8.43 4.17 -3.36
CA ARG A 75 9.63 4.93 -3.75
C ARG A 75 10.85 4.04 -3.88
N ASP A 76 11.00 3.08 -2.97
CA ASP A 76 12.08 2.09 -3.03
C ASP A 76 11.95 1.23 -4.29
N THR A 77 10.72 0.75 -4.57
CA THR A 77 10.43 -0.01 -5.81
C THR A 77 10.64 0.83 -7.09
N GLY A 78 10.46 2.15 -7.01
CA GLY A 78 10.74 3.08 -8.10
C GLY A 78 12.23 3.39 -8.29
N ALA A 79 13.03 3.27 -7.22
CA ALA A 79 14.49 3.43 -7.25
C ALA A 79 15.19 2.19 -7.82
N ASP A 80 14.59 1.01 -7.65
CA ASP A 80 15.05 -0.27 -8.20
C ASP A 80 14.68 -0.45 -9.69
N GLY A 81 14.12 0.58 -10.34
CA GLY A 81 13.67 0.57 -11.73
C GLY A 81 14.76 0.42 -12.80
N ASP A 82 16.02 0.21 -12.41
CA ASP A 82 17.11 -0.24 -13.29
C ASP A 82 17.81 -1.47 -12.69
N GLY A 83 17.10 -2.59 -12.57
CA GLY A 83 17.74 -3.84 -12.20
C GLY A 83 16.84 -4.88 -11.55
N GLY A 84 16.30 -5.77 -12.38
CA GLY A 84 16.03 -7.14 -11.94
C GLY A 84 14.57 -7.52 -11.86
N ALA A 85 14.02 -7.92 -13.01
CA ALA A 85 13.13 -9.06 -13.01
C ALA A 85 13.88 -10.24 -12.36
N SER A 86 13.43 -10.69 -11.19
CA SER A 86 13.87 -11.97 -10.63
C SER A 86 12.65 -12.90 -10.55
N PRO A 87 12.59 -13.94 -11.40
CA PRO A 87 11.58 -14.97 -11.35
C PRO A 87 12.04 -16.06 -10.38
N ARG A 88 11.27 -16.34 -9.32
CA ARG A 88 11.22 -17.67 -8.68
C ARG A 88 9.85 -17.91 -8.05
#